data_AF-A0A8H7ZZB5-F1
#
_entry.id   AF-A0A8H7ZZB5-F1
#
_cell.length_a   1.000
_cell.length_b   1.000
_cell.length_c   1.000
_cell.angle_alpha   90.00
_cell.angle_beta   90.00
_cell.angle_gamma   90.00
#
_symmetry.space_group_name_H-M   'P 1'
#
loop_
_entity.id
_entity.type
_entity.pdbx_description
1 polymer ?
#
loop_
_entity_poly.entity_id
_entity_poly.type
_entity_poly.pdbx_seq_one_letter_code
_entity_poly.pdbx_strand_id
1 'polypeptide(L)'
;MVNKLLKAPSVLAPRFEKILAGLVREVFNPDAVGFRLDALAKRYRAEIEWDRQVARPHAGLKPWTIQDFDAGLKGPVGPIQWGLVQWVEQRATAVSREFNFEWNKAPLAVSPAPGVPGGAVGPSSAAAPHASALIAAAAAAAACLSFRV
;
A
#
# COMPACT_ATOMS: atom_id res chain seq x y z
N MET A 1 23.57 -19.85 16.99
CA MET A 1 23.89 -18.47 17.43
C MET A 1 22.64 -17.71 17.86
N VAL A 2 21.61 -17.62 17.02
CA VAL A 2 20.32 -16.96 17.34
C VAL A 2 19.65 -17.51 18.61
N ASN A 3 19.64 -18.83 18.80
CA ASN A 3 19.09 -19.46 20.01
C ASN A 3 19.76 -19.03 21.32
N LYS A 4 21.00 -18.50 21.28
CA LYS A 4 21.64 -17.95 22.48
C LYS A 4 21.14 -16.54 22.78
N LEU A 5 20.80 -15.75 21.74
CA LEU A 5 20.25 -14.40 21.87
C LEU A 5 18.81 -14.41 22.39
N LEU A 6 18.02 -15.41 22.00
CA LEU A 6 16.64 -15.58 22.46
C LEU A 6 16.54 -16.18 23.88
N LYS A 7 17.61 -16.83 24.36
CA LYS A 7 17.71 -17.40 25.72
C LYS A 7 18.37 -16.46 26.73
N ALA A 8 19.09 -15.43 26.25
CA ALA A 8 19.69 -14.38 27.07
C ALA A 8 18.60 -13.45 27.65
N PRO A 9 18.88 -12.61 28.67
CA PRO A 9 17.89 -12.12 29.63
C PRO A 9 16.70 -11.37 29.01
N SER A 10 15.65 -11.22 29.84
CA SER A 10 14.29 -10.72 29.57
C SER A 10 14.14 -9.42 28.77
N VAL A 11 15.22 -8.73 28.42
CA VAL A 11 15.22 -7.45 27.68
C VAL A 11 15.38 -7.67 26.17
N LEU A 12 16.16 -8.68 25.74
CA LEU A 12 16.49 -8.89 24.33
C LEU A 12 15.34 -9.52 23.54
N ALA A 13 14.68 -10.52 24.12
CA ALA A 13 13.49 -11.15 23.53
C ALA A 13 12.37 -10.14 23.24
N PRO A 14 11.84 -9.36 24.20
CA PRO A 14 10.76 -8.41 23.91
C PRO A 14 11.20 -7.27 23.00
N ARG A 15 12.49 -6.90 22.99
CA ARG A 15 13.00 -5.91 22.03
C ARG A 15 12.97 -6.45 20.60
N PHE A 16 13.37 -7.71 20.41
CA PHE A 16 13.29 -8.37 19.12
C PHE A 16 11.84 -8.48 18.66
N GLU A 17 10.94 -8.93 19.53
CA GLU A 17 9.50 -9.02 19.23
C GLU A 17 8.90 -7.67 18.84
N LYS A 18 9.25 -6.60 19.58
CA LYS A 18 8.80 -5.23 19.27
C LYS A 18 9.29 -4.75 17.91
N ILE A 19 10.55 -5.02 17.57
CA ILE A 19 11.12 -4.65 16.27
C ILE A 19 10.43 -5.44 15.16
N LEU A 20 10.26 -6.75 15.35
CA LEU A 20 9.68 -7.63 14.34
C LEU A 20 8.19 -7.31 14.10
N ALA A 21 7.42 -7.09 15.16
CA ALA A 21 6.04 -6.61 15.04
C ALA A 21 5.97 -5.23 14.37
N GLY A 22 6.88 -4.31 14.70
CA GLY A 22 6.95 -2.99 14.05
C GLY A 22 7.25 -3.07 12.55
N LEU A 23 8.21 -3.91 12.15
CA LEU A 23 8.56 -4.12 10.75
C LEU A 23 7.40 -4.72 9.95
N VAL A 24 6.68 -5.69 10.52
CA VAL A 24 5.54 -6.32 9.82
C VAL A 24 4.34 -5.39 9.72
N ARG A 25 4.07 -4.57 10.74
CA ARG A 25 2.98 -3.58 10.70
C ARG A 25 3.22 -2.46 9.68
N GLU A 26 4.45 -1.95 9.61
CA GLU A 26 4.75 -0.76 8.82
C GLU A 26 5.31 -1.08 7.42
N VAL A 27 6.33 -1.95 7.35
CA VAL A 27 7.12 -2.17 6.13
C VAL A 27 6.60 -3.33 5.31
N PHE A 28 6.28 -4.46 5.95
CA PHE A 28 5.78 -5.67 5.29
C PHE A 28 4.25 -5.78 5.30
N ASN A 29 3.56 -4.64 5.39
CA ASN A 29 2.13 -4.59 5.19
C ASN A 29 1.80 -4.99 3.73
N PRO A 30 0.99 -6.05 3.49
CA PRO A 30 0.68 -6.52 2.15
C PRO A 30 0.06 -5.43 1.26
N ASP A 31 -0.76 -4.55 1.84
CA ASP A 31 -1.42 -3.47 1.09
C ASP A 31 -0.42 -2.37 0.68
N ALA A 32 0.47 -1.98 1.59
CA ALA A 32 1.48 -0.97 1.33
C ALA A 32 2.53 -1.44 0.31
N VAL A 33 2.96 -2.71 0.41
CA VAL A 33 3.84 -3.34 -0.57
C VAL A 33 3.14 -3.49 -1.91
N GLY A 34 1.87 -3.91 -1.92
CA GLY A 34 1.04 -4.05 -3.11
C GLY A 34 0.97 -2.76 -3.92
N PHE A 35 0.66 -1.63 -3.28
CA PHE A 35 0.62 -0.33 -3.96
C PHE A 35 1.95 0.06 -4.62
N ARG A 36 3.07 -0.12 -3.90
CA ARG A 36 4.40 0.19 -4.45
C ARG A 36 4.75 -0.75 -5.60
N LEU A 37 4.41 -2.02 -5.46
CA LEU A 37 4.64 -3.03 -6.49
C LEU A 37 3.85 -2.72 -7.75
N ASP A 38 2.57 -2.35 -7.61
CA ASP A 38 1.71 -1.98 -8.74
C ASP A 38 2.27 -0.73 -9.47
N ALA A 39 2.78 0.25 -8.72
CA ALA A 39 3.44 1.43 -9.30
C ALA A 39 4.72 1.07 -10.07
N LEU A 40 5.56 0.19 -9.51
CA LEU A 40 6.78 -0.30 -10.17
C LEU A 40 6.45 -1.15 -11.39
N ALA A 41 5.46 -2.04 -11.28
CA ALA A 41 5.00 -2.87 -12.38
C ALA A 41 4.49 -2.01 -13.53
N LYS A 42 3.68 -0.98 -13.23
CA LYS A 42 3.21 -0.01 -14.23
C LYS A 42 4.38 0.72 -14.91
N ARG A 43 5.40 1.11 -14.15
CA ARG A 43 6.59 1.81 -14.68
C ARG A 43 7.39 0.93 -15.64
N TYR A 44 7.68 -0.31 -15.26
CA TYR A 44 8.56 -1.20 -16.03
C TYR A 44 7.83 -2.01 -17.10
N ARG A 45 6.49 -2.06 -17.09
CA ARG A 45 5.71 -2.86 -18.03
C ARG A 45 6.11 -2.63 -19.49
N ALA A 46 6.23 -1.37 -19.90
CA ALA A 46 6.55 -1.01 -21.28
C ALA A 46 7.96 -1.46 -21.70
N GLU A 47 8.94 -1.35 -20.79
CA GLU A 47 10.31 -1.81 -21.03
C GLU A 47 10.38 -3.33 -21.15
N ILE A 48 9.63 -4.04 -20.29
CA ILE A 48 9.54 -5.50 -20.35
C ILE A 48 8.86 -5.93 -21.65
N GLU A 49 7.76 -5.29 -22.03
CA GLU A 49 7.07 -5.57 -23.28
C GLU A 49 7.99 -5.40 -24.49
N TRP A 50 8.75 -4.31 -24.54
CA TRP A 50 9.77 -4.09 -25.56
C TRP A 50 10.87 -5.18 -25.56
N ASP A 51 11.41 -5.53 -24.41
CA ASP A 51 12.43 -6.60 -24.25
C ASP A 51 11.89 -8.00 -24.62
N ARG A 52 10.57 -8.19 -24.67
CA ARG A 52 9.94 -9.43 -25.17
C ARG A 52 9.67 -9.46 -26.66
N GLN A 53 9.78 -8.33 -27.35
CA GLN A 53 9.67 -8.28 -28.82
C GLN A 53 10.98 -8.68 -29.52
N VAL A 54 12.12 -8.59 -28.82
CA VAL A 54 13.43 -8.94 -29.36
C VAL A 54 13.63 -10.46 -29.33
N ALA A 55 13.96 -11.03 -30.50
CA ALA A 55 14.32 -12.44 -30.60
C ALA A 55 15.58 -12.74 -29.78
N ARG A 56 15.45 -13.62 -28.77
CA ARG A 56 16.59 -13.99 -27.93
C ARG A 56 17.45 -15.05 -28.62
N PRO A 57 18.79 -14.93 -28.56
CA PRO A 57 19.69 -15.94 -29.14
C PRO A 57 19.61 -17.30 -28.42
N HIS A 58 19.13 -17.31 -27.17
CA HIS A 58 18.96 -18.53 -26.37
C HIS A 58 17.55 -18.58 -25.78
N ALA A 59 16.84 -19.67 -26.04
CA ALA A 59 15.57 -19.98 -25.39
C ALA A 59 15.83 -20.89 -24.19
N GLY A 60 15.42 -20.46 -23.00
CA GLY A 60 15.36 -21.34 -21.82
C GLY A 60 14.22 -22.36 -21.92
N LEU A 61 14.02 -23.15 -20.86
CA LEU A 61 13.00 -24.22 -20.78
C LEU A 61 11.57 -23.75 -21.12
N LYS A 62 11.21 -22.51 -20.76
CA LYS A 62 9.94 -21.87 -21.10
C LYS A 62 10.20 -20.41 -21.48
N PRO A 63 9.67 -19.92 -22.62
CA PRO A 63 9.72 -18.49 -22.93
C PRO A 63 8.85 -17.72 -21.93
N TRP A 64 9.46 -16.79 -21.21
CA TRP A 64 8.75 -15.91 -20.30
C TRP A 64 8.08 -14.77 -21.07
N THR A 65 6.76 -14.65 -20.92
CA THR A 65 5.90 -13.69 -21.63
C THR A 65 5.57 -12.46 -20.76
N ILE A 66 4.94 -11.45 -21.35
CA ILE A 66 4.40 -10.31 -20.58
C ILE A 66 3.26 -10.73 -19.64
N GLN A 67 2.49 -11.75 -20.02
CA GLN A 67 1.44 -12.31 -19.17
C GLN A 67 2.03 -13.02 -17.94
N ASP A 68 3.16 -13.71 -18.13
CA ASP A 68 3.91 -14.32 -17.02
C ASP A 68 4.42 -13.24 -16.04
N PHE A 69 4.82 -12.06 -16.54
CA PHE A 69 5.19 -10.93 -15.68
C PHE A 69 4.00 -10.43 -14.84
N ASP A 70 2.83 -10.22 -15.45
CA ASP A 70 1.64 -9.73 -14.75
C ASP A 70 1.11 -10.72 -13.71
N ALA A 71 1.03 -12.00 -14.10
CA ALA A 71 0.55 -13.05 -13.23
C ALA A 71 1.54 -13.34 -12.10
N GLY A 72 2.86 -13.27 -12.37
CA GLY A 72 3.93 -13.63 -11.44
C GLY A 72 4.05 -12.70 -10.23
N LEU A 73 3.53 -11.47 -10.34
CA LEU A 73 3.50 -10.54 -9.23
C LEU A 73 2.50 -10.97 -8.14
N LYS A 74 1.37 -11.55 -8.55
CA LYS A 74 0.23 -11.86 -7.67
C LYS A 74 0.06 -13.35 -7.40
N GLY A 75 0.60 -14.22 -8.24
CA GLY A 75 0.44 -15.66 -8.12
C GLY A 75 1.57 -16.47 -8.75
N PRO A 76 1.46 -17.80 -8.69
CA PRO A 76 2.44 -18.71 -9.28
C PRO A 76 2.47 -18.62 -10.81
N VAL A 77 3.66 -18.74 -11.39
CA VAL A 77 3.87 -18.71 -12.84
C VAL A 77 4.98 -19.67 -13.25
N GLY A 78 4.65 -20.63 -14.11
CA GLY A 78 5.60 -21.65 -14.57
C GLY A 78 6.20 -22.43 -13.40
N PRO A 79 7.54 -22.50 -13.25
CA PRO A 79 8.18 -23.19 -12.13
C PRO A 79 8.08 -22.42 -10.80
N ILE A 80 7.68 -21.14 -10.82
CA ILE A 80 7.62 -20.28 -9.64
C ILE A 80 6.33 -20.54 -8.88
N GLN A 81 6.45 -21.01 -7.64
CA GLN A 81 5.33 -21.50 -6.82
C GLN A 81 4.56 -20.39 -6.09
N TRP A 82 5.12 -19.20 -5.98
CA TRP A 82 4.52 -18.10 -5.22
C TRP A 82 4.67 -16.77 -5.95
N GLY A 83 3.60 -15.98 -5.93
CA GLY A 83 3.67 -14.56 -6.28
C GLY A 83 4.31 -13.74 -5.17
N LEU A 84 4.91 -12.60 -5.50
CA LEU A 84 5.57 -11.76 -4.49
C LEU A 84 4.58 -11.20 -3.47
N VAL A 85 3.41 -10.72 -3.91
CA VAL A 85 2.35 -10.23 -3.01
C VAL A 85 1.84 -11.35 -2.11
N GLN A 86 1.58 -12.52 -2.70
CA GLN A 86 1.13 -13.71 -1.98
C GLN A 86 2.14 -14.14 -0.90
N TRP A 87 3.44 -14.11 -1.20
CA TRP A 87 4.47 -14.45 -0.25
C TRP A 87 4.52 -13.46 0.93
N VAL A 88 4.41 -12.15 0.65
CA VAL A 88 4.36 -11.11 1.69
C VAL A 88 3.14 -11.30 2.59
N GLU A 89 1.97 -11.54 2.00
CA GLU A 89 0.73 -11.78 2.73
C GLU A 89 0.84 -13.00 3.65
N GLN A 90 1.37 -14.13 3.17
CA GLN A 90 1.55 -15.33 3.97
C GLN A 90 2.51 -15.11 5.15
N ARG A 91 3.62 -14.38 4.92
CA ARG A 91 4.59 -14.08 5.97
C ARG A 91 4.03 -13.10 6.99
N ALA A 92 3.34 -12.06 6.55
CA ALA A 92 2.65 -11.14 7.43
C ALA A 92 1.61 -11.89 8.28
N THR A 93 0.81 -12.78 7.68
CA THR A 93 -0.21 -13.61 8.34
C THR A 93 0.37 -14.55 9.38
N ALA A 94 1.47 -15.22 9.05
CA ALA A 94 2.14 -16.12 9.99
C ALA A 94 2.64 -15.33 11.20
N VAL A 95 3.32 -14.21 10.98
CA VAL A 95 3.87 -13.39 12.06
C VAL A 95 2.77 -12.75 12.91
N SER A 96 1.71 -12.23 12.29
CA SER A 96 0.60 -11.61 13.01
C SER A 96 -0.11 -12.60 13.92
N ARG A 97 -0.24 -13.86 13.49
CA ARG A 97 -0.80 -14.96 14.28
C ARG A 97 0.08 -15.32 15.47
N GLU A 98 1.39 -15.46 15.27
CA GLU A 98 2.34 -15.82 16.35
C GLU A 98 2.38 -14.75 17.45
N PHE A 99 2.31 -13.47 17.09
CA PHE A 99 2.40 -12.35 18.04
C PHE A 99 1.05 -11.72 18.40
N ASN A 100 -0.06 -12.33 17.99
CA ASN A 100 -1.44 -11.89 18.30
C ASN A 100 -1.68 -10.39 18.06
N PHE A 101 -1.32 -9.89 16.87
CA PHE A 101 -1.62 -8.51 16.48
C PHE A 101 -2.29 -8.44 15.11
N GLU A 102 -3.03 -7.37 14.85
CA GLU A 102 -3.56 -7.07 13.53
C GLU A 102 -2.70 -6.01 12.84
N TRP A 103 -2.49 -6.15 11.53
CA TRP A 103 -1.85 -5.11 10.73
C TRP A 103 -2.87 -4.03 10.34
N ASN A 104 -2.39 -2.81 10.16
CA ASN A 104 -3.24 -1.70 9.74
C ASN A 104 -3.57 -1.83 8.25
N LYS A 105 -4.86 -1.93 7.88
CA LYS A 105 -5.30 -1.93 6.47
C LYS A 105 -5.22 -0.56 5.81
N ALA A 106 -4.98 0.50 6.57
CA ALA A 106 -4.87 1.83 6.00
C ALA A 106 -3.61 1.91 5.14
N PRO A 107 -3.71 2.40 3.88
CA PRO A 107 -2.52 2.82 3.15
C PRO A 107 -1.81 3.83 4.03
N LEU A 108 -0.48 3.72 4.14
CA LEU A 108 0.35 4.68 4.86
C LEU A 108 -0.07 6.07 4.37
N ALA A 109 -0.90 6.78 5.15
CA ALA A 109 -1.11 8.18 4.95
C ALA A 109 0.30 8.75 4.93
N VAL A 110 0.68 9.39 3.83
CA VAL A 110 1.96 10.09 3.75
C VAL A 110 1.97 11.01 4.96
N SER A 111 2.67 10.60 6.02
CA SER A 111 2.91 11.49 7.14
C SER A 111 3.69 12.63 6.51
N PRO A 112 3.14 13.86 6.47
CA PRO A 112 3.84 14.96 5.87
C PRO A 112 5.19 15.04 6.58
N ALA A 113 6.27 14.98 5.80
CA ALA A 113 7.62 15.02 6.32
C ALA A 113 7.70 16.15 7.38
N PRO A 114 8.25 15.88 8.58
CA PRO A 114 8.33 16.91 9.61
C PRO A 114 9.26 18.02 9.10
N GLY A 115 8.69 19.12 8.59
CA GLY A 115 9.44 20.31 8.20
C GLY A 115 9.07 21.03 6.90
N VAL A 116 8.05 20.62 6.13
CA VAL A 116 7.60 21.44 4.99
C VAL A 116 6.36 22.25 5.38
N PRO A 117 6.44 23.57 5.60
CA PRO A 117 5.27 24.39 5.85
C PRO A 117 4.34 24.33 4.63
N GLY A 118 3.07 24.00 4.90
CA GLY A 118 2.05 23.79 3.89
C GLY A 118 1.85 25.01 2.99
N GLY A 119 2.15 24.83 1.71
CA GLY A 119 1.54 25.63 0.65
C GLY A 119 0.14 25.11 0.39
N ALA A 120 -0.86 25.87 0.83
CA ALA A 120 -2.26 25.62 0.52
C ALA A 120 -2.47 25.56 -1.01
N VAL A 121 -2.91 24.41 -1.53
CA VAL A 121 -3.49 24.34 -2.88
C VAL A 121 -4.92 24.83 -2.75
N GLY A 122 -5.09 26.15 -2.79
CA GLY A 122 -6.40 26.79 -2.91
C GLY A 122 -7.03 26.52 -4.29
N PRO A 123 -8.36 26.55 -4.42
CA PRO A 123 -9.04 26.25 -5.67
C PRO A 123 -8.76 27.35 -6.69
N SER A 124 -8.27 26.97 -7.87
CA SER A 124 -8.12 27.89 -9.00
C SER A 124 -9.50 28.29 -9.55
N SER A 125 -10.07 29.33 -8.94
CA SER A 125 -11.16 30.12 -9.50
C SER A 125 -10.61 31.50 -9.86
N ALA A 126 -10.52 31.80 -11.16
CA ALA A 126 -10.51 33.17 -11.68
C ALA A 126 -10.70 33.17 -13.20
N ALA A 127 -11.96 33.28 -13.64
CA ALA A 127 -12.33 33.96 -14.89
C ALA A 127 -13.78 34.47 -14.74
N ALA A 128 -13.93 35.73 -14.34
CA ALA A 128 -15.11 36.56 -14.62
C ALA A 128 -14.68 37.59 -15.70
N PRO A 129 -15.55 38.16 -16.55
CA PRO A 129 -16.87 38.77 -16.26
C PRO A 129 -18.00 38.10 -17.11
N HIS A 130 -19.30 38.29 -16.91
CA HIS A 130 -20.15 39.45 -17.23
C HIS A 130 -21.50 39.35 -16.47
N ALA A 131 -22.20 40.48 -16.38
CA ALA A 131 -23.25 40.83 -15.42
C ALA A 131 -24.62 40.10 -15.49
N SER A 132 -25.41 40.32 -14.43
CA SER A 132 -26.89 40.14 -14.27
C SER A 132 -27.34 38.72 -13.86
N ALA A 133 -28.23 38.45 -12.89
CA ALA A 133 -29.07 39.24 -11.99
C ALA A 133 -29.66 38.31 -10.88
N LEU A 134 -29.75 38.83 -9.64
CA LEU A 134 -30.87 38.78 -8.67
C LEU A 134 -31.60 37.47 -8.25
N ILE A 135 -32.04 37.50 -6.97
CA ILE A 135 -33.04 36.68 -6.20
C ILE A 135 -32.37 35.64 -5.24
N ALA A 136 -32.12 35.93 -3.95
CA ALA A 136 -33.01 35.96 -2.76
C ALA A 136 -33.57 34.57 -2.34
N ALA A 137 -33.79 34.16 -1.10
CA ALA A 137 -33.42 34.52 0.28
C ALA A 137 -33.90 33.37 1.21
N ALA A 138 -33.18 33.14 2.32
CA ALA A 138 -33.55 32.61 3.65
C ALA A 138 -34.77 31.66 3.91
N ALA A 139 -34.51 30.56 4.66
CA ALA A 139 -35.27 30.09 5.86
C ALA A 139 -34.62 28.77 6.38
N ALA A 140 -33.92 28.71 7.51
CA ALA A 140 -34.34 28.76 8.94
C ALA A 140 -34.55 27.36 9.55
N ALA A 141 -33.81 27.15 10.65
CA ALA A 141 -33.71 25.93 11.46
C ALA A 141 -34.90 25.72 12.41
N ALA A 142 -35.06 24.46 12.87
CA ALA A 142 -35.49 24.01 14.21
C ALA A 142 -36.53 22.87 14.15
N ALA A 143 -36.08 21.65 14.44
CA ALA A 143 -36.96 20.57 14.92
C ALA A 143 -36.16 19.62 15.82
N CYS A 144 -35.93 20.06 17.06
CA CYS A 144 -35.52 19.20 18.17
C CYS A 144 -36.55 19.35 19.29
N LEU A 145 -37.10 18.20 19.70
CA LEU A 145 -37.69 17.89 21.00
C LEU A 145 -38.79 18.81 21.54
N SER A 146 -40.05 18.35 21.43
CA SER A 146 -40.98 18.31 22.57
C SER A 146 -42.32 17.66 22.18
N PHE A 147 -42.54 16.41 22.58
CA PHE A 147 -43.90 15.95 22.91
C PHE A 147 -43.83 14.96 24.07
N ARG A 148 -44.29 15.43 25.22
CA ARG A 148 -44.57 14.63 26.41
C ARG A 148 -45.88 15.18 26.97
N VAL A 149 -46.96 14.44 26.76
CA VAL A 149 -48.04 14.19 27.73
C VAL A 149 -48.46 12.75 27.52
#